data_AF-A0A3M2HTI8-F1
#
_entry.id   AF-A0A3M2HTI8-F1
#
_cell.length_a   1.000
_cell.length_b   1.000
_cell.length_c   1.000
_cell.angle_alpha   90.00
_cell.angle_beta   90.00
_cell.angle_gamma   90.00
#
_symmetry.space_group_name_H-M   'P 1'
#
loop_
_entity.id
_entity.type
_entity.pdbx_description
1 polymer ?
#
loop_
_entity_poly.entity_id
_entity_poly.type
_entity_poly.pdbx_seq_one_letter_code
_entity_poly.pdbx_strand_id
1 'polypeptide(L)' 'MPAMWPIELQEAAVEWFKVWRKRRLYRRLLRLSDRQLRARDLSRPCLMEKAYMPLRQLLAEQREVCKPR' A
#
# COMPACT_ATOMS: atom_id res chain seq x y z
N MET A 1 -23.91 -20.62 19.96
CA MET A 1 -23.15 -20.54 18.69
C MET A 1 -22.05 -19.51 18.87
N PRO A 2 -20.78 -19.76 18.48
CA PRO A 2 -19.74 -18.75 18.63
C PRO A 2 -20.03 -17.61 17.67
N ALA A 3 -19.93 -16.37 18.15
CA ALA A 3 -20.07 -15.18 17.33
C ALA A 3 -18.90 -15.12 16.34
N MET A 4 -19.09 -15.67 15.14
CA MET A 4 -18.13 -15.51 14.06
C MET A 4 -18.09 -14.04 13.67
N TRP A 5 -16.88 -13.48 13.62
CA TRP A 5 -16.68 -12.11 13.16
C TRP A 5 -17.24 -11.93 11.74
N PRO A 6 -17.84 -10.78 11.42
CA PRO A 6 -18.33 -10.51 10.09
C PRO A 6 -17.17 -10.61 9.09
N ILE A 7 -17.36 -11.42 8.05
CA ILE A 7 -16.34 -11.70 7.01
C ILE A 7 -15.83 -10.39 6.39
N GLU A 8 -16.72 -9.43 6.18
CA GLU A 8 -16.40 -8.09 5.67
C GLU A 8 -15.36 -7.35 6.53
N LEU A 9 -15.37 -7.59 7.84
CA LEU A 9 -14.45 -6.94 8.78
C LEU A 9 -13.07 -7.61 8.76
N GLN A 10 -13.03 -8.92 8.53
CA GLN A 10 -11.77 -9.62 8.28
C GLN A 10 -11.16 -9.21 6.93
N GLU A 11 -11.97 -9.10 5.88
CA GLU A 11 -11.51 -8.64 4.56
C GLU A 11 -10.97 -7.21 4.63
N ALA A 12 -11.70 -6.29 5.27
CA ALA A 12 -11.24 -4.93 5.47
C ALA A 12 -9.94 -4.85 6.27
N ALA A 13 -9.79 -5.67 7.32
CA ALA A 13 -8.56 -5.74 8.10
C ALA A 13 -7.37 -6.26 7.28
N VAL A 14 -7.59 -7.27 6.43
CA VAL A 14 -6.56 -7.83 5.54
C VAL A 14 -6.17 -6.83 4.45
N GLU A 15 -7.13 -6.14 3.82
CA GLU A 15 -6.85 -5.08 2.85
C GLU A 15 -6.05 -3.95 3.48
N TRP A 16 -6.46 -3.50 4.68
CA TRP A 16 -5.77 -2.48 5.44
C TRP A 16 -4.32 -2.90 5.77
N PHE A 17 -4.12 -4.15 6.19
CA PHE A 17 -2.79 -4.68 6.50
C PHE A 17 -1.89 -4.74 5.26
N LYS A 18 -2.42 -5.18 4.11
CA LYS A 18 -1.67 -5.21 2.83
C LYS A 18 -1.21 -3.81 2.44
N VAL A 19 -2.09 -2.82 2.54
CA VAL A 19 -1.80 -1.42 2.17
C VAL A 19 -0.79 -0.79 3.16
N TRP A 20 -0.96 -1.05 4.45
CA TRP A 20 0.01 -0.61 5.48
C TRP A 20 1.39 -1.23 5.26
N ARG A 21 1.47 -2.51 4.92
CA ARG A 21 2.72 -3.20 4.62
C ARG A 21 3.41 -2.61 3.38
N LYS A 22 2.66 -2.33 2.30
CA LYS A 22 3.18 -1.63 1.10
C LYS A 22 3.74 -0.25 1.48
N ARG A 23 3.01 0.53 2.29
CA ARG A 23 3.47 1.86 2.76
C ARG A 23 4.76 1.77 3.57
N ARG A 24 4.88 0.77 4.45
CA ARG A 24 6.09 0.55 5.23
C ARG A 24 7.27 0.16 4.35
N LEU A 25 7.03 -0.59 3.27
CA LEU A 25 8.04 -0.91 2.28
C LEU A 25 8.51 0.34 1.51
N TYR A 26 7.61 1.22 1.08
CA TYR A 26 8.00 2.50 0.47
C TYR A 26 8.85 3.37 1.40
N ARG A 27 8.49 3.46 2.69
CA ARG A 27 9.32 4.15 3.69
C ARG A 27 10.69 3.51 3.88
N ARG A 28 10.81 2.19 3.74
CA ARG A 28 12.11 1.50 3.76
C ARG A 28 12.90 1.79 2.48
N LEU A 29 12.25 1.82 1.33
CA LEU A 29 12.89 2.18 0.06
C LEU A 29 13.38 3.63 0.05
N LEU A 30 12.70 4.55 0.76
CA LEU A 30 13.16 5.93 0.94
C LEU A 30 14.44 6.05 1.79
N ARG A 31 14.86 4.97 2.49
CA ARG A 31 16.17 4.91 3.17
C ARG A 31 17.30 4.53 2.20
N LEU A 32 16.99 4.03 1.01
CA LEU A 32 17.98 3.71 -0.01
C LEU A 32 18.47 4.99 -0.69
N SER A 33 19.70 4.94 -1.21
CA SER A 33 20.29 6.06 -1.94
C SER A 33 19.63 6.25 -3.30
N ASP A 34 19.61 7.49 -3.80
CA ASP A 34 18.99 7.82 -5.10
C ASP A 34 19.58 7.01 -6.27
N ARG A 35 20.85 6.61 -6.18
CA ARG A 35 21.51 5.73 -7.17
C ARG A 35 20.91 4.33 -7.19
N GLN A 36 20.59 3.76 -6.03
CA GLN A 36 19.96 2.44 -5.92
C GLN A 36 18.49 2.44 -6.35
N LEU A 37 17.81 3.58 -6.16
CA LEU A 37 16.44 3.77 -6.64
C LEU A 37 16.40 3.86 -8.18
N ARG A 38 17.30 4.63 -8.78
CA ARG A 38 17.43 4.73 -10.25
C ARG A 38 17.79 3.40 -10.91
N ALA A 39 18.60 2.56 -10.27
CA ALA A 39 18.92 1.22 -10.75
C ALA A 39 17.69 0.28 -10.83
N ARG A 40 16.56 0.67 -10.23
CA ARG A 40 15.29 -0.07 -10.25
C ARG A 40 14.19 0.69 -10.99
N ASP A 41 14.54 1.75 -11.73
CA ASP A 41 13.61 2.69 -12.35
C ASP A 41 12.59 3.30 -11.37
N LEU A 42 12.96 3.38 -10.08
CA LEU A 42 12.12 3.95 -9.04
C LEU A 42 12.50 5.41 -8.80
N SER A 43 11.52 6.30 -8.95
CA SER A 43 11.67 7.72 -8.65
C SER A 43 11.39 8.00 -7.17
N ARG A 44 12.36 8.58 -6.46
CA ARG A 44 12.20 9.06 -5.07
C ARG A 44 10.97 9.96 -4.86
N PRO A 45 10.64 10.95 -5.72
CA PRO A 45 9.43 11.74 -5.54
C PRO A 45 8.15 10.90 -5.61
N CYS A 46 8.07 9.93 -6.53
CA CYS A 46 6.95 9.00 -6.63
C CYS A 46 6.82 8.11 -5.37
N LEU A 47 7.95 7.64 -4.83
CA LEU A 47 7.97 6.88 -3.57
C LEU A 47 7.57 7.73 -2.36
N MET A 48 7.98 9.01 -2.32
CA MET A 48 7.54 9.95 -1.29
C MET A 48 6.04 10.17 -1.36
N GLU A 49 5.51 10.48 -2.54
CA GLU A 49 4.08 10.65 -2.76
C GLU A 49 3.29 9.46 -2.22
N LYS A 50 3.64 8.22 -2.63
CA LYS A 50 2.97 7.01 -2.13
C LYS A 50 3.22 6.69 -0.65
N ALA A 51 4.32 7.17 -0.06
CA ALA A 51 4.60 7.00 1.37
C ALA A 51 3.83 8.01 2.25
N TYR A 52 3.55 9.21 1.75
CA TYR A 52 2.82 10.26 2.47
C TYR A 52 1.32 10.24 2.18
N MET A 53 0.89 9.65 1.07
CA MET A 53 -0.51 9.50 0.71
C MET A 53 -1.34 8.85 1.84
N PRO A 54 -2.56 9.35 2.11
CA PRO A 54 -3.46 8.72 3.07
C PRO A 54 -3.85 7.30 2.61
N LEU A 55 -3.92 6.37 3.57
CA LEU A 55 -4.20 4.95 3.31
C LEU A 55 -5.52 4.73 2.56
N ARG A 56 -6.52 5.61 2.77
CA ARG A 56 -7.81 5.60 2.05
C ARG A 56 -7.63 5.81 0.55
N GLN A 57 -6.72 6.68 0.12
CA GLN A 57 -6.44 6.90 -1.30
C GLN A 57 -5.69 5.72 -1.92
N LEU A 58 -4.76 5.11 -1.19
CA LEU A 58 -4.09 3.88 -1.64
C LEU A 58 -5.05 2.69 -1.75
N LEU A 59 -6.04 2.60 -0.86
CA LEU A 59 -7.14 1.63 -0.95
C LEU A 59 -8.01 1.89 -2.18
N ALA A 60 -8.33 3.15 -2.47
CA ALA A 60 -9.08 3.52 -3.66
C ALA A 60 -8.31 3.18 -4.95
N GLU A 61 -7.01 3.52 -5.05
CA GLU A 61 -6.15 3.12 -6.18
C GLU A 61 -6.12 1.59 -6.37
N GLN A 62 -5.98 0.81 -5.29
CA GLN A 62 -5.99 -0.66 -5.36
C GLN A 62 -7.32 -1.21 -5.87
N ARG A 63 -8.44 -0.62 -5.45
CA ARG A 63 -9.78 -1.04 -5.89
C ARG A 63 -10.04 -0.69 -7.35
N GLU A 64 -9.53 0.44 -7.84
CA GLU A 64 -9.60 0.80 -9.26
C GLU A 64 -8.68 -0.08 -10.13
N VAL A 65 -7.50 -0.48 -9.64
CA VAL A 65 -6.60 -1.41 -10.36
C VAL A 65 -7.16 -2.83 -10.43
N CYS A 66 -7.92 -3.27 -9.43
CA CYS A 66 -8.52 -4.61 -9.39
C CYS A 66 -9.96 -4.67 -9.92
N LYS A 67 -10.54 -3.60 -10.49
CA LYS A 67 -11.80 -3.72 -11.24
C LYS A 67 -11.50 -4.44 -12.56
N PRO A 68 -12.02 -5.68 -12.77
CA PRO A 68 -11.98 -6.28 -14.09
C PRO A 68 -12.84 -5.43 -15.03
N ARG A 69 -12.29 -5.14 -16.21
CA ARG A 69 -13.00 -4.46 -17.30
C ARG A 69 -13.99 -5.41 -17.95
#